data_AF-A0AAE9PTZ4-F1
#
_entry.id   AF-A0AAE9PTZ4-F1
#
_cell.length_a   1.000
_cell.length_b   1.000
_cell.length_c   1.000
_cell.angle_alpha   90.00
_cell.angle_beta   90.00
_cell.angle_gamma   90.00
#
_symmetry.space_group_name_H-M   'P 1'
#
loop_
_entity.id
_entity.type
_entity.pdbx_description
1 polymer ?
#
loop_
_entity_poly.entity_id
_entity_poly.type
_entity_poly.pdbx_seq_one_letter_code
_entity_poly.pdbx_strand_id
1 'polypeptide(L)'
;MERSSGCRCLQCLPKRGLIGHTTSHEFKVDGLDSSTLYRITVKPLNTSGEGKQTEGQVETLPSPAFTFSKTETTSSEFIIHWESGHENDIFVLASEGVELYRGKERSYIWRELKEKQLYKVQLWAENSQGKRTEAKQANGKTTGNTVVAGGGAGGAESVKPIQPVVKEPIETEHNQDSTVKTKANHFSDIERVFNKEKINVLADLGVVKGTTHMLFEPNRPVTRMEFTSMLVRSLKLPLETDVTLGFEDINPSAWYVDLLKTAIKDQVARGFSSREFGPDRVINREQAAKMVNNIIKATPQQESSAYSDSSQIVEWARKDVLGLTEINLVQGYPDGSFRAKQEVTRAEAAEMIYNMLQMK
;
A
#
# COMPACT_ATOMS: atom_id res chain seq x y z
N MET A 1 -33.10 43.04 -14.18
CA MET A 1 -32.37 42.40 -15.28
C MET A 1 -30.99 42.06 -14.74
N GLU A 2 -30.71 40.83 -14.29
CA GLU A 2 -30.28 39.69 -15.13
C GLU A 2 -29.09 40.10 -16.03
N ARG A 3 -27.90 39.47 -16.05
CA ARG A 3 -27.44 38.13 -15.65
C ARG A 3 -25.92 38.09 -15.46
N SER A 4 -25.51 37.05 -14.75
CA SER A 4 -24.20 36.42 -14.56
C SER A 4 -23.18 36.51 -15.69
N SER A 5 -21.90 36.44 -15.31
CA SER A 5 -20.95 35.44 -15.83
C SER A 5 -19.82 35.22 -14.82
N GLY A 6 -19.95 34.14 -14.05
CA GLY A 6 -18.93 33.68 -13.12
C GLY A 6 -17.90 32.78 -13.80
N CYS A 7 -16.64 32.98 -13.45
CA CYS A 7 -15.62 31.95 -13.42
C CYS A 7 -14.52 32.41 -12.47
N ARG A 8 -14.55 31.91 -11.23
CA ARG A 8 -13.35 31.81 -10.41
C ARG A 8 -13.29 30.39 -9.88
N CYS A 9 -12.39 29.60 -10.46
CA CYS A 9 -11.84 28.42 -9.81
C CYS A 9 -11.38 28.83 -8.40
N LEU A 10 -12.02 28.27 -7.37
CA LEU A 10 -11.47 28.22 -6.03
C LEU A 10 -11.07 26.76 -5.76
N GLN A 11 -9.86 26.41 -6.19
CA GLN A 11 -9.06 25.46 -5.44
C GLN A 11 -8.37 26.23 -4.30
N CYS A 12 -8.19 25.55 -3.17
CA CYS A 12 -7.52 25.99 -1.93
C CYS A 12 -8.42 26.71 -0.90
N LEU A 13 -9.20 25.93 -0.14
CA LEU A 13 -9.50 26.31 1.25
C LEU A 13 -8.18 26.23 2.05
N PRO A 14 -7.71 27.32 2.69
CA PRO A 14 -6.53 27.24 3.52
C PRO A 14 -6.84 26.53 4.83
N LYS A 15 -5.96 25.60 5.20
CA LYS A 15 -5.78 25.14 6.58
C LYS A 15 -5.60 26.39 7.48
N ARG A 16 -6.59 26.67 8.34
CA ARG A 16 -6.75 27.87 9.20
C ARG A 16 -6.98 29.18 8.43
N GLY A 17 -8.22 29.67 8.42
CA GLY A 17 -8.59 30.98 7.88
C GLY A 17 -10.00 31.38 8.30
N LEU A 18 -10.31 32.69 8.26
CA LEU A 18 -11.66 33.22 8.50
C LEU A 18 -12.60 32.70 7.39
N ILE A 19 -13.65 31.99 7.77
CA ILE A 19 -14.63 31.40 6.82
C ILE A 19 -15.71 32.42 6.43
N GLY A 20 -16.05 33.36 7.33
CA GLY A 20 -16.96 34.46 7.05
C GLY A 20 -17.46 35.17 8.30
N HIS A 21 -18.35 36.15 8.09
CA HIS A 21 -19.05 36.87 9.15
C HIS A 21 -20.55 36.64 9.03
N THR A 22 -21.26 36.61 10.15
CA THR A 22 -22.73 36.56 10.18
C THR A 22 -23.25 37.26 11.43
N THR A 23 -24.46 37.81 11.31
CA THR A 23 -25.26 38.29 12.46
C THR A 23 -26.38 37.30 12.80
N SER A 24 -26.51 36.21 12.03
CA SER A 24 -27.45 35.13 12.31
C SER A 24 -26.90 34.17 13.36
N HIS A 25 -27.78 33.41 13.99
CA HIS A 25 -27.41 32.33 14.91
C HIS A 25 -26.97 31.04 14.17
N GLU A 26 -26.94 31.08 12.84
CA GLU A 26 -26.49 30.00 11.96
C GLU A 26 -25.52 30.51 10.88
N PHE A 27 -24.63 29.61 10.44
CA PHE A 27 -23.69 29.85 9.34
C PHE A 27 -23.53 28.56 8.55
N LYS A 28 -23.74 28.63 7.23
CA LYS A 28 -23.58 27.47 6.34
C LYS A 28 -22.18 27.48 5.73
N VAL A 29 -21.51 26.34 5.78
CA VAL A 29 -20.22 26.11 5.13
C VAL A 29 -20.41 25.02 4.09
N ASP A 30 -20.05 25.34 2.85
CA ASP A 30 -20.11 24.41 1.70
C ASP A 30 -18.70 24.05 1.24
N GLY A 31 -18.57 23.00 0.42
CA GLY A 31 -17.29 22.57 -0.16
C GLY A 31 -16.35 21.91 0.83
N LEU A 32 -16.89 21.34 1.91
CA LEU A 32 -16.13 20.52 2.86
C LEU A 32 -15.87 19.13 2.29
N ASP A 33 -14.71 18.57 2.59
CA ASP A 33 -14.35 17.20 2.27
C ASP A 33 -15.21 16.24 3.11
N SER A 34 -15.61 15.10 2.54
CA SER A 34 -16.36 14.06 3.26
C SER A 34 -15.49 13.37 4.31
N SER A 35 -16.11 12.74 5.32
CA SER A 35 -15.42 12.01 6.41
C SER A 35 -14.25 12.78 7.06
N THR A 36 -14.38 14.11 7.16
CA THR A 36 -13.31 15.01 7.60
C THR A 36 -13.73 15.76 8.85
N LEU A 37 -12.88 15.73 9.88
CA LEU A 37 -13.10 16.44 11.15
C LEU A 37 -12.64 17.90 11.02
N TYR A 38 -13.58 18.82 11.13
CA TYR A 38 -13.34 20.26 11.16
C TYR A 38 -13.48 20.81 12.57
N ARG A 39 -12.53 21.65 12.98
CA ARG A 39 -12.63 22.51 14.16
C ARG A 39 -13.11 23.88 13.72
N ILE A 40 -14.17 24.37 14.33
CA ILE A 40 -14.79 25.66 14.02
C ILE A 40 -14.70 26.54 15.26
N THR A 41 -14.21 27.76 15.08
CA THR A 41 -14.18 28.77 16.14
C THR A 41 -15.13 29.89 15.77
N VAL A 42 -16.06 30.20 16.68
CA VAL A 42 -16.96 31.35 16.56
C VAL A 42 -16.44 32.47 17.44
N LYS A 43 -16.26 33.64 16.84
CA LYS A 43 -15.81 34.85 17.53
C LYS A 43 -16.90 35.93 17.46
N PRO A 44 -17.53 36.33 18.56
CA PRO A 44 -18.40 37.50 18.57
C PRO A 44 -17.55 38.77 18.38
N LEU A 45 -18.00 39.71 17.56
CA LEU A 45 -17.30 40.95 17.24
C LEU A 45 -18.27 42.14 17.32
N ASN A 46 -17.86 43.24 17.95
CA ASN A 46 -18.58 44.51 17.94
C ASN A 46 -17.61 45.69 17.71
N THR A 47 -18.11 46.93 17.79
CA THR A 47 -17.30 48.15 17.60
C THR A 47 -16.18 48.33 18.62
N SER A 48 -16.23 47.62 19.76
CA SER A 48 -15.22 47.67 20.82
C SER A 48 -14.18 46.55 20.73
N GLY A 49 -14.37 45.58 19.82
CA GLY A 49 -13.41 44.49 19.58
C GLY A 49 -14.03 43.08 19.61
N GLU A 50 -13.15 42.07 19.65
CA GLU A 50 -13.53 40.65 19.75
C GLU A 50 -13.98 40.30 21.18
N GLY A 51 -15.09 39.59 21.31
CA GLY A 51 -15.52 38.96 22.55
C GLY A 51 -14.93 37.55 22.72
N LYS A 52 -15.34 36.87 23.80
CA LYS A 52 -14.88 35.51 24.12
C LYS A 52 -15.25 34.53 23.00
N GLN A 53 -14.26 33.79 22.52
CA GLN A 53 -14.41 32.81 21.45
C GLN A 53 -14.91 31.47 21.98
N THR A 54 -15.63 30.73 21.14
CA THR A 54 -16.09 29.36 21.43
C THR A 54 -15.64 28.44 20.29
N GLU A 55 -15.14 27.25 20.63
CA GLU A 55 -14.76 26.21 19.67
C GLU A 55 -15.77 25.07 19.66
N GLY A 56 -16.05 24.55 18.47
CA GLY A 56 -16.82 23.34 18.24
C GLY A 56 -16.13 22.44 17.22
N GLN A 57 -16.57 21.19 17.14
CA GLN A 57 -16.08 20.22 16.17
C GLN A 57 -17.25 19.62 15.40
N VAL A 58 -17.04 19.38 14.10
CA VAL A 58 -17.99 18.69 13.24
C VAL A 58 -17.22 17.76 12.31
N GLU A 59 -17.69 16.53 12.20
CA GLU A 59 -17.20 15.59 11.18
C GLU A 59 -18.26 15.48 10.08
N THR A 60 -17.82 15.65 8.84
CA THR A 60 -18.71 15.50 7.68
C THR A 60 -19.11 14.04 7.47
N LEU A 61 -20.26 13.83 6.83
CA LEU A 61 -20.72 12.50 6.44
C LEU A 61 -19.85 11.91 5.32
N PRO A 62 -19.79 10.57 5.18
CA PRO A 62 -19.16 9.96 4.02
C PRO A 62 -19.91 10.27 2.73
N SER A 63 -19.20 10.29 1.60
CA SER A 63 -19.79 10.62 0.30
C SER A 63 -20.46 9.40 -0.36
N PRO A 64 -21.70 9.52 -0.85
CA PRO A 64 -22.32 8.47 -1.67
C PRO A 64 -21.80 8.44 -3.12
N ALA A 65 -20.97 9.42 -3.51
CA ALA A 65 -20.46 9.61 -4.86
C ALA A 65 -19.23 8.73 -5.14
N PHE A 66 -19.47 7.43 -5.29
CA PHE A 66 -18.47 6.46 -5.73
C PHE A 66 -19.03 5.48 -6.78
N THR A 67 -18.20 4.96 -7.68
CA THR A 67 -18.59 3.88 -8.60
C THR A 67 -18.27 2.53 -7.98
N PHE A 68 -19.03 1.50 -8.33
CA PHE A 68 -18.78 0.14 -7.87
C PHE A 68 -18.84 -0.79 -9.07
N SER A 69 -17.69 -1.35 -9.46
CA SER A 69 -17.57 -2.21 -10.63
C SER A 69 -16.82 -3.50 -10.28
N LYS A 70 -17.20 -4.57 -10.96
CA LYS A 70 -16.50 -5.85 -10.90
C LYS A 70 -15.81 -6.04 -12.24
N THR A 71 -14.51 -6.31 -12.22
CA THR A 71 -13.75 -6.34 -13.47
C THR A 71 -13.56 -7.77 -13.98
N GLU A 72 -13.19 -8.77 -13.16
CA GLU A 72 -12.86 -10.11 -13.69
C GLU A 72 -13.18 -11.28 -12.73
N THR A 73 -13.34 -12.47 -13.31
CA THR A 73 -13.80 -13.68 -12.62
C THR A 73 -12.93 -14.87 -13.01
N THR A 74 -12.22 -15.47 -12.05
CA THR A 74 -11.62 -16.80 -12.26
C THR A 74 -12.54 -17.88 -11.70
N SER A 75 -12.07 -19.13 -11.63
CA SER A 75 -12.82 -20.19 -10.95
C SER A 75 -12.85 -20.03 -9.42
N SER A 76 -11.93 -19.26 -8.84
CA SER A 76 -11.77 -19.13 -7.39
C SER A 76 -11.55 -17.71 -6.87
N GLU A 77 -11.53 -16.67 -7.72
CA GLU A 77 -11.20 -15.31 -7.30
C GLU A 77 -12.06 -14.25 -8.00
N PHE A 78 -12.44 -13.21 -7.24
CA PHE A 78 -13.02 -11.97 -7.75
C PHE A 78 -12.13 -10.78 -7.45
N ILE A 79 -11.96 -9.90 -8.44
CA ILE A 79 -11.42 -8.56 -8.24
C ILE A 79 -12.59 -7.59 -8.22
N ILE A 80 -12.71 -6.89 -7.10
CA ILE A 80 -13.76 -5.92 -6.84
C ILE A 80 -13.11 -4.54 -6.83
N HIS A 81 -13.67 -3.60 -7.58
CA HIS A 81 -13.12 -2.25 -7.72
C HIS A 81 -14.19 -1.18 -7.44
N TRP A 82 -13.75 -0.04 -6.92
CA TRP A 82 -14.60 1.12 -6.75
C TRP A 82 -13.79 2.41 -6.88
N GLU A 83 -14.36 3.44 -7.49
CA GLU A 83 -13.71 4.75 -7.62
C GLU A 83 -14.43 5.77 -6.74
N SER A 84 -13.69 6.64 -6.09
CA SER A 84 -14.24 7.78 -5.34
C SER A 84 -13.27 8.94 -5.42
N GLY A 85 -13.80 10.15 -5.66
CA GLY A 85 -13.05 11.40 -5.58
C GLY A 85 -12.79 11.86 -4.14
N HIS A 86 -13.23 11.10 -3.13
CA HIS A 86 -13.12 11.45 -1.73
C HIS A 86 -12.12 10.56 -1.00
N GLU A 87 -11.00 11.12 -0.59
CA GLU A 87 -9.85 10.39 -0.02
C GLU A 87 -10.03 10.04 1.47
N ASN A 88 -10.98 10.69 2.15
CA ASN A 88 -11.18 10.53 3.58
C ASN A 88 -12.21 9.46 3.95
N ASP A 89 -13.02 9.02 2.99
CA ASP A 89 -14.02 7.98 3.19
C ASP A 89 -13.37 6.61 3.42
N ILE A 90 -13.88 5.87 4.40
CA ILE A 90 -13.56 4.47 4.63
C ILE A 90 -14.58 3.62 3.88
N PHE A 91 -14.13 2.72 3.03
CA PHE A 91 -14.99 1.79 2.32
C PHE A 91 -15.09 0.47 3.05
N VAL A 92 -16.31 -0.05 3.15
CA VAL A 92 -16.61 -1.35 3.76
C VAL A 92 -17.26 -2.23 2.72
N LEU A 93 -16.64 -3.37 2.45
CA LEU A 93 -17.13 -4.41 1.56
C LEU A 93 -17.60 -5.59 2.40
N ALA A 94 -18.81 -6.09 2.15
CA ALA A 94 -19.35 -7.25 2.81
C ALA A 94 -20.04 -8.21 1.84
N SER A 95 -20.13 -9.48 2.21
CA SER A 95 -20.94 -10.50 1.53
C SER A 95 -21.71 -11.29 2.57
N GLU A 96 -23.02 -11.50 2.33
CA GLU A 96 -23.90 -12.26 3.23
C GLU A 96 -23.84 -11.81 4.71
N GLY A 97 -23.62 -10.51 4.94
CA GLY A 97 -23.50 -9.93 6.28
C GLY A 97 -22.11 -10.07 6.92
N VAL A 98 -21.15 -10.72 6.24
CA VAL A 98 -19.76 -10.83 6.68
C VAL A 98 -18.91 -9.73 6.05
N GLU A 99 -18.22 -8.95 6.87
CA GLU A 99 -17.25 -7.94 6.41
C GLU A 99 -16.03 -8.65 5.80
N LEU A 100 -15.76 -8.34 4.53
CA LEU A 100 -14.62 -8.85 3.78
C LEU A 100 -13.45 -7.87 3.80
N TYR A 101 -13.77 -6.58 3.83
CA TYR A 101 -12.79 -5.50 3.77
C TYR A 101 -13.31 -4.23 4.42
N ARG A 102 -12.39 -3.50 5.05
CA ARG A 102 -12.58 -2.15 5.55
C ARG A 102 -11.31 -1.34 5.36
N GLY A 103 -11.41 -0.18 4.71
CA GLY A 103 -10.28 0.72 4.56
C GLY A 103 -10.42 1.70 3.40
N LYS A 104 -9.32 2.37 3.05
CA LYS A 104 -9.30 3.42 2.03
C LYS A 104 -8.79 2.96 0.66
N GLU A 105 -8.59 1.67 0.46
CA GLU A 105 -8.27 1.16 -0.88
C GLU A 105 -9.47 1.30 -1.80
N ARG A 106 -9.22 1.11 -3.10
CA ARG A 106 -10.19 1.20 -4.19
C ARG A 106 -10.41 -0.15 -4.86
N SER A 107 -9.82 -1.20 -4.29
CA SER A 107 -9.94 -2.55 -4.81
C SER A 107 -9.75 -3.58 -3.72
N TYR A 108 -10.40 -4.73 -3.88
CA TYR A 108 -10.26 -5.89 -3.02
C TYR A 108 -10.24 -7.17 -3.87
N ILE A 109 -9.34 -8.09 -3.53
CA ILE A 109 -9.26 -9.40 -4.18
C ILE A 109 -9.84 -10.43 -3.21
N TRP A 110 -11.00 -10.98 -3.57
CA TRP A 110 -11.63 -12.04 -2.81
C TRP A 110 -11.20 -13.39 -3.36
N ARG A 111 -10.39 -14.13 -2.58
CA ARG A 111 -9.81 -15.43 -2.96
C ARG A 111 -10.55 -16.61 -2.34
N GLU A 112 -10.18 -17.82 -2.77
CA GLU A 112 -10.67 -19.10 -2.24
C GLU A 112 -12.19 -19.31 -2.43
N LEU A 113 -12.75 -18.73 -3.48
CA LEU A 113 -14.15 -18.91 -3.85
C LEU A 113 -14.39 -20.32 -4.40
N LYS A 114 -15.57 -20.84 -4.14
CA LYS A 114 -16.05 -22.10 -4.71
C LYS A 114 -16.41 -21.88 -6.16
N GLU A 115 -16.04 -22.83 -7.02
CA GLU A 115 -16.37 -22.78 -8.45
C GLU A 115 -17.89 -22.86 -8.69
N LYS A 116 -18.36 -22.24 -9.78
CA LYS A 116 -19.78 -22.23 -10.21
C LYS A 116 -20.76 -21.63 -9.19
N GLN A 117 -20.28 -20.98 -8.14
CA GLN A 117 -21.09 -20.39 -7.08
C GLN A 117 -21.36 -18.90 -7.37
N LEU A 118 -22.59 -18.47 -7.08
CA LEU A 118 -22.99 -17.06 -7.11
C LEU A 118 -22.69 -16.42 -5.75
N TYR A 119 -22.04 -15.26 -5.77
CA TYR A 119 -21.77 -14.42 -4.61
C TYR A 119 -22.39 -13.05 -4.78
N LYS A 120 -22.88 -12.48 -3.67
CA LYS A 120 -23.47 -11.14 -3.61
C LYS A 120 -22.62 -10.28 -2.70
N VAL A 121 -22.20 -9.13 -3.20
CA VAL A 121 -21.36 -8.19 -2.45
C VAL A 121 -22.07 -6.86 -2.28
N GLN A 122 -21.81 -6.24 -1.14
CA GLN A 122 -22.30 -4.92 -0.76
C GLN A 122 -21.11 -4.03 -0.44
N LEU A 123 -21.12 -2.80 -0.94
CA LEU A 123 -20.09 -1.79 -0.68
C LEU A 123 -20.76 -0.50 -0.20
N TRP A 124 -20.27 0.06 0.91
CA TRP A 124 -20.70 1.37 1.39
C TRP A 124 -19.50 2.16 1.93
N ALA A 125 -19.66 3.48 2.05
CA ALA A 125 -18.68 4.35 2.68
C ALA A 125 -19.09 4.67 4.12
N GLU A 126 -18.12 4.81 5.02
CA GLU A 126 -18.24 5.16 6.42
C GLU A 126 -17.24 6.27 6.80
N ASN A 127 -17.60 7.05 7.82
CA ASN A 127 -16.67 7.96 8.50
C ASN A 127 -16.16 7.36 9.82
N SER A 128 -15.33 8.10 10.57
CA SER A 128 -14.71 7.58 11.80
C SER A 128 -15.70 7.35 12.95
N GLN A 129 -16.89 7.96 12.88
CA GLN A 129 -17.99 7.76 13.83
C GLN A 129 -18.93 6.61 13.46
N GLY A 130 -18.62 5.85 12.40
CA GLY A 130 -19.47 4.75 11.92
C GLY A 130 -20.78 5.19 11.26
N LYS A 131 -20.91 6.48 10.88
CA LYS A 131 -22.01 6.91 10.00
C LYS A 131 -21.72 6.40 8.59
N ARG A 132 -22.72 5.81 7.95
CA ARG A 132 -22.56 5.13 6.66
C ARG A 132 -23.49 5.63 5.57
N THR A 133 -23.08 5.48 4.32
CA THR A 133 -23.94 5.65 3.14
C THR A 133 -24.88 4.46 2.98
N GLU A 134 -25.85 4.58 2.07
CA GLU A 134 -26.53 3.39 1.54
C GLU A 134 -25.54 2.46 0.83
N ALA A 135 -25.80 1.15 0.89
CA ALA A 135 -24.94 0.15 0.29
C ALA A 135 -25.27 -0.05 -1.20
N LYS A 136 -24.23 -0.01 -2.03
CA LYS A 136 -24.29 -0.41 -3.44
C LYS A 136 -24.05 -1.92 -3.53
N GLN A 137 -24.75 -2.59 -4.44
CA GLN A 137 -24.72 -4.05 -4.55
C GLN A 137 -24.24 -4.51 -5.92
N ALA A 138 -23.52 -5.63 -5.96
CA ALA A 138 -23.12 -6.31 -7.17
C ALA A 138 -23.12 -7.83 -6.95
N ASN A 139 -23.28 -8.60 -8.02
CA ASN A 139 -23.27 -10.05 -7.99
C ASN A 139 -22.20 -10.59 -8.93
N GLY A 140 -21.58 -11.72 -8.57
CA GLY A 140 -20.61 -12.40 -9.43
C GLY A 140 -20.74 -13.91 -9.32
N LYS A 141 -20.57 -14.63 -10.42
CA LYS A 141 -20.56 -16.10 -10.46
C LYS A 141 -19.20 -16.62 -10.90
N THR A 142 -18.53 -17.45 -10.11
CA THR A 142 -17.25 -18.08 -10.47
C THR A 142 -17.42 -19.04 -11.66
N THR A 143 -16.40 -19.16 -12.50
CA THR A 143 -16.38 -20.12 -13.62
C THR A 143 -15.91 -21.51 -13.15
N GLY A 144 -16.11 -22.55 -13.97
CA GLY A 144 -15.54 -23.87 -13.69
C GLY A 144 -14.27 -24.07 -14.50
N ASN A 145 -13.26 -24.71 -13.93
CA ASN A 145 -12.01 -24.97 -14.64
C ASN A 145 -12.26 -25.92 -15.84
N THR A 146 -11.96 -25.47 -17.07
CA THR A 146 -12.02 -26.32 -18.27
C THR A 146 -10.62 -26.41 -18.86
N VAL A 147 -9.98 -27.57 -18.65
CA VAL A 147 -8.78 -27.95 -19.39
C VAL A 147 -9.25 -28.41 -20.77
N VAL A 148 -8.98 -27.66 -21.84
CA VAL A 148 -9.23 -28.13 -23.21
C VAL A 148 -7.96 -28.01 -24.03
N ALA A 149 -7.41 -29.17 -24.36
CA ALA A 149 -6.44 -29.39 -25.42
C ALA A 149 -7.16 -29.42 -26.78
N GLY A 150 -6.59 -28.73 -27.77
CA GLY A 150 -6.70 -29.07 -29.21
C GLY A 150 -7.97 -28.66 -29.98
N GLY A 151 -7.80 -27.74 -30.93
CA GLY A 151 -8.43 -27.81 -32.26
C GLY A 151 -9.55 -26.81 -32.59
N GLY A 152 -9.30 -25.92 -33.57
CA GLY A 152 -10.31 -25.49 -34.56
C GLY A 152 -11.04 -24.16 -34.36
N ALA A 153 -10.55 -23.14 -35.07
CA ALA A 153 -11.21 -21.99 -35.72
C ALA A 153 -12.55 -21.42 -35.16
N GLY A 154 -12.50 -20.14 -34.78
CA GLY A 154 -13.66 -19.25 -34.67
C GLY A 154 -13.25 -17.91 -34.07
N GLY A 155 -13.30 -16.83 -34.86
CA GLY A 155 -12.80 -15.51 -34.47
C GLY A 155 -13.52 -14.89 -33.27
N ALA A 156 -12.74 -14.46 -32.29
CA ALA A 156 -13.08 -13.46 -31.30
C ALA A 156 -11.77 -12.77 -30.90
N GLU A 157 -11.78 -11.44 -30.88
CA GLU A 157 -10.63 -10.60 -30.56
C GLU A 157 -9.97 -11.02 -29.25
N SER A 158 -8.66 -11.28 -29.33
CA SER A 158 -7.82 -11.62 -28.20
C SER A 158 -7.64 -10.39 -27.31
N VAL A 159 -8.55 -10.16 -26.37
CA VAL A 159 -8.32 -9.20 -25.28
C VAL A 159 -7.32 -9.82 -24.31
N LYS A 160 -6.07 -9.32 -24.31
CA LYS A 160 -5.05 -9.72 -23.34
C LYS A 160 -5.50 -9.31 -21.93
N PRO A 161 -5.37 -10.17 -20.91
CA PRO A 161 -5.70 -9.83 -19.53
C PRO A 161 -4.82 -8.66 -19.04
N ILE A 162 -5.45 -7.66 -18.41
CA ILE A 162 -4.73 -6.54 -17.78
C ILE A 162 -4.22 -7.04 -16.43
N GLN A 163 -2.91 -7.21 -16.33
CA GLN A 163 -2.26 -7.65 -15.10
C GLN A 163 -2.41 -6.59 -13.98
N PRO A 164 -2.54 -7.00 -12.71
CA PRO A 164 -2.49 -6.08 -11.58
C PRO A 164 -1.19 -5.25 -11.62
N VAL A 165 -1.27 -3.98 -11.23
CA VAL A 165 -0.14 -3.03 -11.32
C VAL A 165 0.32 -2.69 -9.92
N VAL A 166 1.57 -3.07 -9.58
CA VAL A 166 2.28 -2.56 -8.39
C VAL A 166 2.25 -1.03 -8.46
N LYS A 167 1.61 -0.36 -7.48
CA LYS A 167 1.56 1.11 -7.44
C LYS A 167 2.94 1.71 -7.15
N GLU A 168 3.27 2.83 -7.79
CA GLU A 168 4.55 3.51 -7.55
C GLU A 168 4.61 4.11 -6.13
N PRO A 169 5.66 3.82 -5.34
CA PRO A 169 5.87 4.47 -4.04
C PRO A 169 6.21 5.96 -4.20
N ILE A 170 5.62 6.80 -3.35
CA ILE A 170 5.72 8.25 -3.44
C ILE A 170 6.87 8.78 -2.57
N GLU A 171 7.66 9.72 -3.10
CA GLU A 171 8.69 10.42 -2.33
C GLU A 171 8.09 11.30 -1.23
N THR A 172 8.78 11.37 -0.10
CA THR A 172 8.40 12.23 1.01
C THR A 172 8.88 13.66 0.77
N GLU A 173 8.01 14.65 1.00
CA GLU A 173 8.41 16.05 0.99
C GLU A 173 9.11 16.41 2.31
N HIS A 174 10.31 16.99 2.20
CA HIS A 174 11.08 17.45 3.36
C HIS A 174 10.45 18.73 3.93
N ASN A 175 9.65 18.61 4.99
CA ASN A 175 9.08 19.77 5.66
C ASN A 175 10.11 20.38 6.62
N GLN A 176 10.88 21.36 6.12
CA GLN A 176 11.76 22.17 6.96
C GLN A 176 10.93 23.23 7.71
N ASP A 177 10.33 22.86 8.84
CA ASP A 177 9.95 23.85 9.85
C ASP A 177 10.79 23.67 11.12
N SER A 178 11.56 24.71 11.42
CA SER A 178 12.57 24.73 12.45
C SER A 178 11.97 25.28 13.74
N THR A 179 11.72 24.43 14.73
CA THR A 179 11.98 24.74 16.15
C THR A 179 11.79 23.48 17.03
N VAL A 180 12.80 23.21 17.87
CA VAL A 180 12.99 22.08 18.81
C VAL A 180 13.63 20.81 18.20
N LYS A 181 14.84 20.47 18.71
CA LYS A 181 15.74 19.39 18.26
C LYS A 181 15.21 17.97 18.54
N THR A 182 14.22 17.54 17.78
CA THR A 182 13.97 16.13 17.45
C THR A 182 13.67 16.08 15.97
N LYS A 183 14.47 15.33 15.20
CA LYS A 183 14.30 15.18 13.75
C LYS A 183 12.85 14.74 13.48
N ALA A 184 12.09 15.54 12.73
CA ALA A 184 10.70 15.24 12.43
C ALA A 184 10.60 13.93 11.64
N ASN A 185 9.58 13.12 11.93
CA ASN A 185 9.34 11.88 11.17
C ASN A 185 8.93 12.22 9.73
N HIS A 186 9.39 11.39 8.80
CA HIS A 186 8.96 11.43 7.41
C HIS A 186 7.51 10.97 7.22
N PHE A 187 7.02 10.13 8.12
CA PHE A 187 5.69 9.54 8.02
C PHE A 187 4.93 9.69 9.35
N SER A 188 3.64 9.98 9.27
CA SER A 188 2.80 10.22 10.44
C SER A 188 2.43 8.94 11.21
N ASP A 189 2.51 7.78 10.56
CA ASP A 189 2.06 6.49 11.06
C ASP A 189 3.20 5.61 11.61
N ILE A 190 4.43 6.15 11.71
CA ILE A 190 5.60 5.40 12.23
C ILE A 190 5.94 5.72 13.69
N GLU A 191 5.22 6.63 14.35
CA GLU A 191 5.62 7.14 15.68
C GLU A 191 5.74 6.03 16.75
N ARG A 192 4.93 4.98 16.64
CA ARG A 192 4.89 3.84 17.57
C ARG A 192 5.49 2.55 16.98
N VAL A 193 6.18 2.64 15.86
CA VAL A 193 6.80 1.48 15.20
C VAL A 193 8.17 1.22 15.82
N PHE A 194 8.48 -0.05 16.09
CA PHE A 194 9.69 -0.46 16.83
C PHE A 194 11.02 0.00 16.19
N ASN A 195 11.02 0.27 14.88
CA ASN A 195 12.19 0.69 14.12
C ASN A 195 12.00 2.04 13.40
N LYS A 196 11.22 2.94 14.00
CA LYS A 196 10.96 4.32 13.53
C LYS A 196 12.23 5.03 13.05
N GLU A 197 13.28 5.02 13.86
CA GLU A 197 14.54 5.70 13.57
C GLU A 197 15.20 5.14 12.29
N LYS A 198 15.17 3.82 12.11
CA LYS A 198 15.72 3.15 10.92
C LYS A 198 14.91 3.48 9.68
N ILE A 199 13.58 3.50 9.79
CA ILE A 199 12.69 3.92 8.70
C ILE A 199 13.01 5.37 8.27
N ASN A 200 13.16 6.29 9.22
CA ASN A 200 13.52 7.68 8.92
C ASN A 200 14.89 7.77 8.23
N VAL A 201 15.91 7.04 8.69
CA VAL A 201 17.23 7.02 8.04
C VAL A 201 17.14 6.50 6.60
N LEU A 202 16.41 5.40 6.39
CA LEU A 202 16.23 4.85 5.04
C LEU A 202 15.44 5.80 4.13
N ALA A 203 14.50 6.58 4.69
CA ALA A 203 13.76 7.59 3.95
C ALA A 203 14.67 8.74 3.52
N ASP A 204 15.54 9.23 4.43
CA ASP A 204 16.56 10.25 4.09
C ASP A 204 17.51 9.79 2.97
N LEU A 205 17.81 8.49 2.95
CA LEU A 205 18.66 7.88 1.92
C LEU A 205 17.90 7.59 0.61
N GLY A 206 16.59 7.85 0.55
CA GLY A 206 15.74 7.53 -0.60
C GLY A 206 15.51 6.03 -0.83
N VAL A 207 15.87 5.19 0.15
CA VAL A 207 15.78 3.73 0.06
C VAL A 207 14.33 3.28 0.24
N VAL A 208 13.67 3.81 1.25
CA VAL A 208 12.23 3.59 1.47
C VAL A 208 11.46 4.86 1.10
N LYS A 209 10.29 4.64 0.51
CA LYS A 209 9.36 5.69 0.06
C LYS A 209 7.99 5.41 0.65
N GLY A 210 7.17 6.43 0.85
CA GLY A 210 5.81 6.28 1.38
C GLY A 210 4.88 5.59 0.40
N THR A 211 3.75 5.10 0.88
CA THR A 211 2.63 4.74 0.01
C THR A 211 1.77 5.96 -0.31
N THR A 212 1.88 7.00 0.52
CA THR A 212 1.48 8.38 0.22
C THR A 212 2.58 9.33 0.70
N HIS A 213 2.42 10.63 0.45
CA HIS A 213 3.34 11.64 1.00
C HIS A 213 3.39 11.69 2.53
N MET A 214 2.40 11.13 3.24
CA MET A 214 2.32 11.17 4.72
C MET A 214 2.35 9.80 5.41
N LEU A 215 2.18 8.71 4.66
CA LEU A 215 2.00 7.36 5.21
C LEU A 215 3.08 6.39 4.72
N PHE A 216 3.61 5.61 5.66
CA PHE A 216 4.51 4.52 5.40
C PHE A 216 3.80 3.17 5.32
N GLU A 217 2.70 2.97 6.04
CA GLU A 217 1.99 1.69 6.25
C GLU A 217 2.89 0.58 6.82
N PRO A 218 3.46 0.75 8.03
CA PRO A 218 4.48 -0.13 8.59
C PRO A 218 4.07 -1.61 8.68
N ASN A 219 2.78 -1.89 8.88
CA ASN A 219 2.25 -3.25 9.04
C ASN A 219 1.75 -3.87 7.73
N ARG A 220 1.73 -3.13 6.61
CA ARG A 220 1.31 -3.67 5.32
C ARG A 220 2.38 -4.65 4.80
N PRO A 221 2.01 -5.83 4.30
CA PRO A 221 2.92 -6.71 3.57
C PRO A 221 3.53 -6.00 2.35
N VAL A 222 4.83 -6.17 2.11
CA VAL A 222 5.49 -5.69 0.90
C VAL A 222 5.35 -6.69 -0.24
N THR A 223 5.11 -6.17 -1.44
CA THR A 223 5.25 -6.98 -2.65
C THR A 223 6.72 -7.28 -2.94
N ARG A 224 6.96 -8.35 -3.69
CA ARG A 224 8.29 -8.75 -4.15
C ARG A 224 8.98 -7.63 -4.93
N MET A 225 8.25 -6.91 -5.77
CA MET A 225 8.83 -5.80 -6.53
C MET A 225 9.12 -4.57 -5.66
N GLU A 226 8.30 -4.28 -4.66
CA GLU A 226 8.60 -3.22 -3.68
C GLU A 226 9.88 -3.53 -2.91
N PHE A 227 10.02 -4.76 -2.41
CA PHE A 227 11.23 -5.20 -1.71
C PHE A 227 12.47 -5.15 -2.62
N THR A 228 12.34 -5.64 -3.86
CA THR A 228 13.39 -5.56 -4.88
C THR A 228 13.84 -4.12 -5.13
N SER A 229 12.87 -3.20 -5.27
CA SER A 229 13.14 -1.77 -5.49
C SER A 229 13.89 -1.13 -4.32
N MET A 230 13.53 -1.47 -3.08
CA MET A 230 14.24 -0.99 -1.90
C MET A 230 15.68 -1.51 -1.88
N LEU A 231 15.91 -2.78 -2.23
CA LEU A 231 17.27 -3.34 -2.33
C LEU A 231 18.12 -2.62 -3.38
N VAL A 232 17.60 -2.43 -4.60
CA VAL A 232 18.32 -1.71 -5.66
C VAL A 232 18.67 -0.28 -5.23
N ARG A 233 17.71 0.46 -4.65
CA ARG A 233 17.97 1.81 -4.14
C ARG A 233 18.99 1.82 -3.00
N SER A 234 18.93 0.85 -2.09
CA SER A 234 19.89 0.72 -0.98
C SER A 234 21.32 0.52 -1.46
N LEU A 235 21.50 -0.15 -2.60
CA LEU A 235 22.79 -0.39 -3.21
C LEU A 235 23.29 0.77 -4.07
N LYS A 236 22.44 1.76 -4.35
CA LYS A 236 22.73 2.90 -5.25
C LYS A 236 23.26 2.44 -6.61
N LEU A 237 22.71 1.33 -7.13
CA LEU A 237 23.09 0.81 -8.44
C LEU A 237 22.62 1.76 -9.55
N PRO A 238 23.43 1.95 -10.62
CA PRO A 238 22.97 2.67 -11.80
C PRO A 238 21.81 1.93 -12.45
N LEU A 239 20.78 2.66 -12.89
CA LEU A 239 19.64 2.04 -13.54
C LEU A 239 20.01 1.50 -14.91
N GLU A 240 19.53 0.29 -15.19
CA GLU A 240 19.77 -0.43 -16.43
C GLU A 240 18.53 -0.41 -17.33
N THR A 241 18.69 0.04 -18.57
CA THR A 241 17.61 0.09 -19.55
C THR A 241 17.66 -1.03 -20.58
N ASP A 242 18.85 -1.60 -20.81
CA ASP A 242 19.12 -2.46 -21.98
C ASP A 242 19.09 -3.96 -21.66
N VAL A 243 18.54 -4.33 -20.50
CA VAL A 243 18.33 -5.72 -20.10
C VAL A 243 16.98 -6.19 -20.63
N THR A 244 17.00 -7.28 -21.41
CA THR A 244 15.77 -7.95 -21.82
C THR A 244 15.23 -8.81 -20.68
N LEU A 245 14.02 -8.52 -20.23
CA LEU A 245 13.31 -9.35 -19.25
C LEU A 245 12.53 -10.44 -19.97
N GLY A 246 12.77 -11.71 -19.62
CA GLY A 246 12.04 -12.87 -20.17
C GLY A 246 10.69 -13.15 -19.50
N PHE A 247 10.28 -12.31 -18.55
CA PHE A 247 9.10 -12.52 -17.73
C PHE A 247 7.83 -12.04 -18.43
N GLU A 248 6.77 -12.85 -18.39
CA GLU A 248 5.48 -12.58 -19.05
C GLU A 248 4.53 -11.78 -18.15
N ASP A 249 4.77 -11.81 -16.85
CA ASP A 249 4.02 -11.13 -15.81
C ASP A 249 4.57 -9.75 -15.47
N ILE A 250 5.31 -9.14 -16.41
CA ILE A 250 5.86 -7.79 -16.28
C ILE A 250 5.29 -6.90 -17.37
N ASN A 251 4.63 -5.81 -16.97
CA ASN A 251 4.30 -4.73 -17.88
C ASN A 251 5.58 -3.92 -18.20
N PRO A 252 6.04 -3.85 -19.47
CA PRO A 252 7.26 -3.12 -19.84
C PRO A 252 7.20 -1.61 -19.60
N SER A 253 6.01 -1.04 -19.36
CA SER A 253 5.80 0.37 -19.02
C SER A 253 5.59 0.63 -17.52
N ALA A 254 5.73 -0.38 -16.65
CA ALA A 254 5.60 -0.18 -15.22
C ALA A 254 6.79 0.63 -14.66
N TRP A 255 6.52 1.47 -13.65
CA TRP A 255 7.50 2.36 -13.01
C TRP A 255 8.77 1.64 -12.51
N TYR A 256 8.64 0.35 -12.21
CA TYR A 256 9.70 -0.46 -11.63
C TYR A 256 10.54 -1.21 -12.67
N VAL A 257 10.25 -1.10 -13.96
CA VAL A 257 10.89 -1.95 -14.99
C VAL A 257 12.40 -1.80 -15.01
N ASP A 258 12.92 -0.58 -14.96
CA ASP A 258 14.37 -0.37 -14.96
C ASP A 258 15.02 -0.77 -13.63
N LEU A 259 14.29 -0.65 -12.51
CA LEU A 259 14.72 -1.22 -11.23
C LEU A 259 14.81 -2.74 -11.29
N LEU A 260 13.84 -3.41 -11.92
CA LEU A 260 13.84 -4.85 -12.10
C LEU A 260 14.99 -5.30 -13.02
N LYS A 261 15.18 -4.63 -14.16
CA LYS A 261 16.33 -4.86 -15.05
C LYS A 261 17.66 -4.79 -14.30
N THR A 262 17.84 -3.74 -13.51
CA THR A 262 19.01 -3.56 -12.64
C THR A 262 19.14 -4.72 -11.65
N ALA A 263 18.07 -5.07 -10.96
CA ALA A 263 18.07 -6.16 -9.99
C ALA A 263 18.44 -7.54 -10.61
N ILE A 264 18.01 -7.79 -11.85
CA ILE A 264 18.35 -9.03 -12.57
C ILE A 264 19.82 -9.02 -13.01
N LYS A 265 20.30 -7.90 -13.58
CA LYS A 265 21.71 -7.77 -14.03
C LYS A 265 22.69 -7.97 -12.89
N ASP A 266 22.45 -7.29 -11.76
CA ASP A 266 23.30 -7.35 -10.57
C ASP A 266 23.01 -8.55 -9.66
N GLN A 267 22.16 -9.47 -10.11
CA GLN A 267 21.79 -10.69 -9.40
C GLN A 267 21.19 -10.46 -8.01
N VAL A 268 20.64 -9.27 -7.75
CA VAL A 268 19.88 -8.94 -6.53
C VAL A 268 18.63 -9.80 -6.43
N ALA A 269 17.93 -9.97 -7.55
CA ALA A 269 16.71 -10.77 -7.66
C ALA A 269 16.80 -11.81 -8.77
N ARG A 270 15.93 -12.82 -8.69
CA ARG A 270 15.69 -13.83 -9.73
C ARG A 270 14.19 -14.11 -9.82
N GLY A 271 13.71 -14.55 -10.98
CA GLY A 271 12.32 -14.99 -11.14
C GLY A 271 12.03 -16.31 -10.42
N PHE A 272 10.75 -16.61 -10.22
CA PHE A 272 10.31 -17.95 -9.82
C PHE A 272 10.56 -18.98 -10.93
N SER A 273 10.51 -18.53 -12.18
CA SER A 273 10.90 -19.29 -13.36
C SER A 273 11.59 -18.37 -14.38
N SER A 274 11.93 -18.88 -15.56
CA SER A 274 12.40 -18.06 -16.67
C SER A 274 11.31 -17.13 -17.25
N ARG A 275 10.03 -17.38 -16.96
CA ARG A 275 8.88 -16.64 -17.50
C ARG A 275 8.04 -15.91 -16.44
N GLU A 276 8.33 -16.09 -15.16
CA GLU A 276 7.54 -15.49 -14.07
C GLU A 276 8.42 -14.87 -13.00
N PHE A 277 8.17 -13.60 -12.67
CA PHE A 277 8.83 -12.89 -11.58
C PHE A 277 7.96 -12.78 -10.32
N GLY A 278 6.66 -12.55 -10.50
CA GLY A 278 5.64 -12.32 -9.49
C GLY A 278 5.75 -10.94 -8.84
N PRO A 279 5.67 -9.81 -9.59
CA PRO A 279 5.93 -8.48 -9.06
C PRO A 279 4.96 -8.06 -7.94
N ASP A 280 3.67 -8.39 -8.09
CA ASP A 280 2.61 -8.07 -7.12
C ASP A 280 2.49 -9.08 -5.98
N ARG A 281 3.22 -10.21 -6.05
CA ARG A 281 3.17 -11.23 -4.99
C ARG A 281 3.81 -10.66 -3.74
N VAL A 282 3.11 -10.73 -2.61
CA VAL A 282 3.69 -10.44 -1.29
C VAL A 282 4.86 -11.39 -1.03
N ILE A 283 5.96 -10.85 -0.52
CA ILE A 283 7.17 -11.63 -0.25
C ILE A 283 7.10 -12.22 1.15
N ASN A 284 7.47 -13.49 1.27
CA ASN A 284 7.62 -14.13 2.59
C ASN A 284 9.06 -14.04 3.12
N ARG A 285 9.24 -14.35 4.41
CA ARG A 285 10.52 -14.18 5.11
C ARG A 285 11.68 -14.97 4.50
N GLU A 286 11.44 -16.21 4.05
CA GLU A 286 12.48 -17.01 3.39
C GLU A 286 12.90 -16.44 2.02
N GLN A 287 11.95 -15.90 1.24
CA GLN A 287 12.23 -15.25 -0.04
C GLN A 287 12.98 -13.93 0.16
N ALA A 288 12.61 -13.14 1.17
CA ALA A 288 13.31 -11.92 1.52
C ALA A 288 14.74 -12.21 1.99
N ALA A 289 14.93 -13.20 2.86
CA ALA A 289 16.25 -13.66 3.29
C ALA A 289 17.11 -14.09 2.10
N LYS A 290 16.54 -14.85 1.15
CA LYS A 290 17.26 -15.24 -0.07
C LYS A 290 17.73 -14.05 -0.90
N MET A 291 16.88 -13.05 -1.09
CA MET A 291 17.21 -11.85 -1.85
C MET A 291 18.28 -10.99 -1.15
N VAL A 292 18.21 -10.88 0.17
CA VAL A 292 19.27 -10.22 0.95
C VAL A 292 20.59 -11.01 0.85
N ASN A 293 20.54 -12.34 0.93
CA ASN A 293 21.75 -13.15 0.82
C ASN A 293 22.34 -13.20 -0.60
N ASN A 294 21.54 -12.93 -1.63
CA ASN A 294 22.08 -12.70 -2.97
C ASN A 294 23.07 -11.53 -3.00
N ILE A 295 22.94 -10.56 -2.09
CA ILE A 295 23.81 -9.39 -1.95
C ILE A 295 24.95 -9.70 -0.98
N ILE A 296 24.61 -10.16 0.23
CA ILE A 296 25.56 -10.33 1.33
C ILE A 296 26.48 -11.55 1.15
N LYS A 297 26.00 -12.60 0.47
CA LYS A 297 26.73 -13.85 0.24
C LYS A 297 27.22 -14.51 1.55
N ALA A 298 26.45 -14.38 2.63
CA ALA A 298 26.74 -15.07 3.88
C ALA A 298 26.63 -16.58 3.68
N THR A 299 27.56 -17.31 4.29
CA THR A 299 27.60 -18.78 4.30
C THR A 299 27.64 -19.24 5.75
N PRO A 300 26.74 -20.14 6.18
CA PRO A 300 26.74 -20.62 7.55
C PRO A 300 27.98 -21.47 7.83
N GLN A 301 28.58 -21.32 9.01
CA GLN A 301 29.66 -22.17 9.50
C GLN A 301 29.14 -23.55 9.91
N GLN A 302 27.89 -23.64 10.39
CA GLN A 302 27.24 -24.89 10.75
C GLN A 302 25.79 -24.92 10.25
N GLU A 303 25.35 -26.06 9.73
CA GLU A 303 23.95 -26.27 9.31
C GLU A 303 23.08 -26.79 10.47
N SER A 304 23.30 -26.26 11.68
CA SER A 304 22.49 -26.61 12.86
C SER A 304 21.20 -25.76 12.92
N SER A 305 20.17 -26.30 13.55
CA SER A 305 18.84 -25.68 13.62
C SER A 305 18.89 -24.45 14.55
N ALA A 306 18.95 -23.24 13.98
CA ALA A 306 18.89 -21.99 14.74
C ALA A 306 17.49 -21.67 15.28
N TYR A 307 16.44 -22.29 14.72
CA TYR A 307 15.04 -21.98 15.02
C TYR A 307 14.21 -23.23 15.30
N SER A 308 13.17 -23.10 16.14
CA SER A 308 12.27 -24.19 16.52
C SER A 308 11.45 -24.74 15.35
N ASP A 309 11.23 -23.93 14.31
CA ASP A 309 10.47 -24.23 13.10
C ASP A 309 11.36 -24.39 11.85
N SER A 310 12.65 -24.72 12.03
CA SER A 310 13.61 -24.86 10.92
C SER A 310 13.23 -25.93 9.88
N SER A 311 12.29 -26.83 10.20
CA SER A 311 11.71 -27.78 9.24
C SER A 311 10.73 -27.14 8.25
N GLN A 312 10.19 -25.96 8.56
CA GLN A 312 9.29 -25.20 7.68
C GLN A 312 10.03 -24.32 6.66
N ILE A 313 11.33 -24.08 6.88
CA ILE A 313 12.20 -23.40 5.92
C ILE A 313 12.43 -24.34 4.75
N VAL A 314 12.11 -23.87 3.54
CA VAL A 314 12.34 -24.65 2.33
C VAL A 314 13.84 -24.82 2.07
N GLU A 315 14.21 -25.99 1.53
CA GLU A 315 15.61 -26.39 1.40
C GLU A 315 16.47 -25.38 0.64
N TRP A 316 15.94 -24.77 -0.43
CA TRP A 316 16.67 -23.78 -1.21
C TRP A 316 16.98 -22.48 -0.44
N ALA A 317 16.26 -22.19 0.65
CA ALA A 317 16.46 -21.00 1.48
C ALA A 317 17.27 -21.28 2.75
N ARG A 318 17.42 -22.56 3.13
CA ARG A 318 17.99 -22.97 4.43
C ARG A 318 19.36 -22.34 4.69
N LYS A 319 20.30 -22.47 3.73
CA LYS A 319 21.66 -21.92 3.88
C LYS A 319 21.67 -20.40 3.91
N ASP A 320 20.80 -19.76 3.13
CA ASP A 320 20.70 -18.30 3.10
C ASP A 320 20.17 -17.75 4.43
N VAL A 321 19.14 -18.39 4.99
CA VAL A 321 18.61 -18.02 6.31
C VAL A 321 19.68 -18.20 7.37
N LEU A 322 20.29 -19.38 7.49
CA LEU A 322 21.28 -19.67 8.53
C LEU A 322 22.51 -18.75 8.44
N GLY A 323 23.03 -18.51 7.23
CA GLY A 323 24.17 -17.61 7.03
C GLY A 323 23.87 -16.18 7.47
N LEU A 324 22.67 -15.68 7.15
CA LEU A 324 22.24 -14.34 7.59
C LEU A 324 21.95 -14.27 9.09
N THR A 325 21.51 -15.37 9.70
CA THR A 325 21.31 -15.49 11.15
C THR A 325 22.64 -15.41 11.91
N GLU A 326 23.67 -16.14 11.47
CA GLU A 326 24.98 -16.16 12.14
C GLU A 326 25.65 -14.77 12.19
N ILE A 327 25.38 -13.92 11.19
CA ILE A 327 25.89 -12.54 11.14
C ILE A 327 24.91 -11.52 11.74
N ASN A 328 23.86 -11.97 12.43
CA ASN A 328 22.83 -11.15 13.08
C ASN A 328 22.05 -10.20 12.15
N LEU A 329 22.05 -10.44 10.83
CA LEU A 329 21.33 -9.60 9.87
C LEU A 329 19.83 -9.91 9.89
N VAL A 330 19.49 -11.21 9.90
CA VAL A 330 18.11 -11.68 10.03
C VAL A 330 17.97 -12.47 11.33
N GLN A 331 16.97 -12.11 12.13
CA GLN A 331 16.70 -12.76 13.42
C GLN A 331 15.29 -13.36 13.44
N GLY A 332 15.13 -14.39 14.26
CA GLY A 332 13.84 -14.99 14.55
C GLY A 332 13.05 -14.16 15.56
N TYR A 333 11.91 -14.70 15.96
CA TYR A 333 11.03 -14.11 16.94
C TYR A 333 11.43 -14.51 18.36
N PRO A 334 10.96 -13.78 19.39
CA PRO A 334 11.24 -14.11 20.79
C PRO A 334 10.78 -15.52 21.22
N ASP A 335 9.86 -16.14 20.48
CA ASP A 335 9.40 -17.52 20.70
C ASP A 335 10.35 -18.59 20.11
N GLY A 336 11.48 -18.16 19.53
CA GLY A 336 12.48 -19.03 18.92
C GLY A 336 12.15 -19.48 17.49
N SER A 337 11.07 -19.00 16.89
CA SER A 337 10.68 -19.32 15.51
C SER A 337 11.28 -18.36 14.47
N PHE A 338 11.43 -18.80 13.23
CA PHE A 338 11.80 -17.97 12.08
C PHE A 338 10.58 -17.48 11.30
N ARG A 339 9.52 -18.30 11.25
CA ARG A 339 8.26 -18.09 10.50
C ARG A 339 8.48 -17.89 9.01
N ALA A 340 9.14 -18.87 8.38
CA ALA A 340 9.61 -18.80 6.98
C ALA A 340 8.55 -18.35 5.96
N LYS A 341 7.30 -18.80 6.14
CA LYS A 341 6.19 -18.52 5.23
C LYS A 341 5.41 -17.25 5.57
N GLN A 342 5.70 -16.62 6.71
CA GLN A 342 5.04 -15.37 7.08
C GLN A 342 5.44 -14.26 6.10
N GLU A 343 4.47 -13.46 5.69
CA GLU A 343 4.68 -12.28 4.85
C GLU A 343 5.54 -11.24 5.59
N VAL A 344 6.36 -10.52 4.83
CA VAL A 344 7.22 -9.46 5.35
C VAL A 344 6.46 -8.15 5.30
N THR A 345 6.29 -7.50 6.45
CA THR A 345 5.74 -6.15 6.54
C THR A 345 6.72 -5.09 6.05
N ARG A 346 6.24 -3.89 5.74
CA ARG A 346 7.08 -2.75 5.35
C ARG A 346 8.09 -2.36 6.44
N ALA A 347 7.71 -2.42 7.71
CA ALA A 347 8.62 -2.18 8.83
C ALA A 347 9.71 -3.26 8.90
N GLU A 348 9.36 -4.54 8.74
CA GLU A 348 10.36 -5.63 8.73
C GLU A 348 11.29 -5.56 7.51
N ALA A 349 10.76 -5.19 6.34
CA ALA A 349 11.59 -4.96 5.16
C ALA A 349 12.62 -3.84 5.41
N ALA A 350 12.18 -2.72 6.00
CA ALA A 350 13.07 -1.64 6.40
C ALA A 350 14.13 -2.09 7.43
N GLU A 351 13.75 -2.91 8.40
CA GLU A 351 14.67 -3.51 9.37
C GLU A 351 15.78 -4.31 8.67
N MET A 352 15.41 -5.25 7.80
CA MET A 352 16.36 -6.11 7.07
C MET A 352 17.32 -5.27 6.22
N ILE A 353 16.81 -4.26 5.52
CA ILE A 353 17.61 -3.42 4.63
C ILE A 353 18.52 -2.49 5.42
N TYR A 354 18.04 -1.91 6.52
CA TYR A 354 18.89 -1.11 7.41
C TYR A 354 20.04 -1.93 7.95
N ASN A 355 19.76 -3.13 8.49
CA ASN A 355 20.78 -4.01 9.04
C ASN A 355 21.78 -4.44 7.95
N MET A 356 21.31 -4.73 6.72
CA MET A 356 22.16 -4.99 5.57
C MET A 356 23.12 -3.83 5.25
N LEU A 357 22.66 -2.58 5.35
CA LEU A 357 23.51 -1.41 5.14
C LEU A 357 24.55 -1.20 6.25
N GLN A 358 24.34 -1.74 7.45
CA GLN A 358 25.33 -1.67 8.54
C GLN A 358 26.47 -2.70 8.40
N MET A 359 26.33 -3.67 7.50
CA MET A 359 27.34 -4.71 7.26
C MET A 359 28.42 -4.29 6.26
N LYS A 360 28.28 -3.12 5.64
CA LYS A 360 29.28 -2.51 4.76
C LYS A 360 30.10 -1.51 5.57
#